data_AF-A0A0V8CYY1-F1
#
_entry.id   AF-A0A0V8CYY1-F1
#
_cell.length_a   1.000
_cell.length_b   1.000
_cell.length_c   1.000
_cell.angle_alpha   90.00
_cell.angle_beta   90.00
_cell.angle_gamma   90.00
#
_symmetry.space_group_name_H-M   'P 1'
#
loop_
_entity.id
_entity.type
_entity.pdbx_description
1 polymer ?
#
loop_
_entity_poly.entity_id
_entity_poly.type
_entity_poly.pdbx_seq_one_letter_code
_entity_poly.pdbx_strand_id
1 'polypeptide(L)'
;MTKLIFPKEFWWGAATSGPQTEGRFKKKGANIFDYDFEKFPEHFWQGIGPDMASNFYNDFREDIKLMKKAGLNSVRTSIQWSRLIDDLEEGTVNQDAVDFYNAVIDEFIANGIRPVINLHHFDLPVDLLHKYGGWTNKHVITLYVKFAEQCFKLFSDRVTDWFTHNEPMVVVEGGYLYQFHYPDLVD
;
A
#
# COMPACT_ATOMS: atom_id res chain seq x y z
N MET A 1 22.47 1.20 -35.11
CA MET A 1 21.32 1.07 -34.18
C MET A 1 20.41 2.26 -34.37
N THR A 2 19.10 2.05 -34.53
CA THR A 2 18.12 3.14 -34.59
C THR A 2 17.93 3.72 -33.20
N LYS A 3 18.05 5.04 -33.05
CA LYS A 3 17.85 5.72 -31.76
C LYS A 3 16.35 5.81 -31.47
N LEU A 4 15.87 5.10 -30.45
CA LEU A 4 14.50 5.25 -29.95
C LEU A 4 14.44 6.48 -29.06
N ILE A 5 13.49 7.38 -29.33
CA ILE A 5 13.29 8.63 -28.59
C ILE A 5 11.87 8.62 -28.04
N PHE A 6 11.74 8.80 -26.73
CA PHE A 6 10.46 8.91 -26.02
C PHE A 6 10.05 10.38 -25.84
N PRO A 7 8.77 10.66 -25.54
CA PRO A 7 8.33 12.00 -25.16
C PRO A 7 9.17 12.59 -24.01
N LYS A 8 9.35 13.91 -23.99
CA LYS A 8 10.24 14.59 -23.03
C LYS A 8 9.90 14.33 -21.57
N GLU A 9 8.62 14.18 -21.26
CA GLU A 9 8.10 14.00 -19.89
C GLU A 9 7.68 12.55 -19.63
N PHE A 10 8.20 11.60 -20.41
CA PHE A 10 7.92 10.19 -20.20
C PHE A 10 8.37 9.75 -18.80
N TRP A 11 7.49 9.02 -18.11
CA TRP A 11 7.76 8.53 -16.77
C TRP A 11 8.71 7.33 -16.83
N TRP A 12 9.88 7.50 -16.22
CA TRP A 12 10.86 6.46 -16.01
C TRP A 12 10.89 6.21 -14.51
N GLY A 13 10.11 5.23 -14.09
CA GLY A 13 9.82 5.01 -12.68
C GLY A 13 9.94 3.56 -12.26
N ALA A 14 9.64 3.33 -10.99
CA ALA A 14 9.51 2.01 -10.37
C ALA A 14 8.18 1.91 -9.63
N ALA A 15 7.77 0.69 -9.30
CA ALA A 15 6.54 0.42 -8.57
C ALA A 15 6.78 -0.56 -7.41
N THR A 16 6.10 -0.28 -6.30
CA THR A 16 6.11 -1.03 -5.04
C THR A 16 4.73 -0.92 -4.39
N SER A 17 4.55 -1.52 -3.22
CA SER A 17 3.39 -1.32 -2.34
C SER A 17 3.85 -1.10 -0.90
N GLY A 18 3.03 -0.42 -0.09
CA GLY A 18 3.29 -0.26 1.34
C GLY A 18 3.53 -1.59 2.08
N PRO A 19 2.64 -2.60 1.93
CA PRO A 19 2.79 -3.90 2.60
C PRO A 19 4.11 -4.62 2.29
N GLN A 20 4.66 -4.45 1.09
CA GLN A 20 5.87 -5.15 0.65
C GLN A 20 7.17 -4.44 1.01
N THR A 21 7.14 -3.18 1.46
CA THR A 21 8.36 -2.43 1.76
C THR A 21 8.43 -1.84 3.15
N GLU A 22 7.32 -1.33 3.68
CA GLU A 22 7.33 -0.52 4.91
C GLU A 22 7.77 -1.31 6.15
N GLY A 23 7.32 -2.56 6.27
CA GLY A 23 7.34 -3.28 7.54
C GLY A 23 6.14 -2.90 8.44
N ARG A 24 5.92 -3.65 9.52
CA ARG A 24 4.79 -3.44 10.45
C ARG A 24 5.10 -2.50 11.61
N PHE A 25 6.25 -1.82 11.58
CA PHE A 25 6.65 -0.86 12.60
C PHE A 25 5.56 0.19 12.87
N LYS A 26 5.10 0.27 14.12
CA LYS A 26 4.04 1.20 14.58
C LYS A 26 2.76 1.16 13.72
N LYS A 27 2.46 0.04 13.05
CA LYS A 27 1.21 -0.15 12.31
C LYS A 27 0.13 -0.59 13.30
N LYS A 28 -0.97 0.14 13.38
CA LYS A 28 -2.03 -0.11 14.38
C LYS A 28 -2.85 -1.36 14.05
N GLY A 29 -3.25 -1.52 12.79
CA GLY A 29 -4.04 -2.65 12.31
C GLY A 29 -3.22 -3.68 11.55
N ALA A 30 -3.71 -4.92 11.51
CA ALA A 30 -3.23 -5.96 10.61
C ALA A 30 -4.04 -5.95 9.31
N ASN A 31 -3.37 -6.14 8.18
CA ASN A 31 -3.99 -6.57 6.93
C ASN A 31 -4.05 -8.11 6.86
N ILE A 32 -4.67 -8.65 5.81
CA ILE A 32 -4.82 -10.11 5.63
C ILE A 32 -3.48 -10.87 5.61
N PHE A 33 -2.42 -10.31 5.02
CA PHE A 33 -1.10 -10.95 4.94
C PHE A 33 -0.33 -10.90 6.26
N ASP A 34 -0.49 -9.81 7.03
CA ASP A 34 0.04 -9.74 8.38
C ASP A 34 -0.55 -10.86 9.25
N TYR A 35 -1.87 -11.05 9.17
CA TYR A 35 -2.58 -12.10 9.91
C TYR A 35 -2.20 -13.50 9.43
N ASP A 36 -2.15 -13.70 8.11
CA ASP A 36 -1.73 -14.96 7.50
C ASP A 36 -0.34 -15.37 7.98
N PHE A 37 0.63 -14.44 7.96
CA PHE A 37 1.98 -14.72 8.47
C PHE A 37 2.00 -15.03 9.97
N GLU A 38 1.21 -14.32 10.78
CA GLU A 38 1.12 -14.59 12.23
C GLU A 38 0.54 -15.97 12.55
N LYS A 39 -0.36 -16.49 11.72
CA LYS A 39 -1.06 -17.76 11.95
C LYS A 39 -0.40 -18.93 11.24
N PHE A 40 0.14 -18.69 10.07
CA PHE A 40 0.64 -19.69 9.12
C PHE A 40 1.99 -19.24 8.53
N PRO A 41 3.02 -19.01 9.37
CA PRO A 41 4.33 -18.57 8.89
C PRO A 41 4.97 -19.53 7.88
N GLU A 42 4.56 -20.81 7.87
CA GLU A 42 4.96 -21.82 6.89
C GLU A 42 4.47 -21.55 5.45
N HIS A 43 3.44 -20.72 5.26
CA HIS A 43 3.01 -20.25 3.95
C HIS A 43 4.06 -19.32 3.30
N PHE A 44 4.94 -18.74 4.13
CA PHE A 44 5.93 -17.75 3.70
C PHE A 44 7.29 -18.42 3.57
N TRP A 45 7.97 -18.14 2.44
CA TRP A 45 9.27 -18.73 2.15
C TRP A 45 10.27 -18.42 3.26
N GLN A 46 10.87 -19.47 3.84
CA GLN A 46 11.77 -19.41 4.98
C GLN A 46 11.19 -18.75 6.25
N GLY A 47 9.86 -18.62 6.35
CA GLY A 47 9.21 -17.90 7.45
C GLY A 47 9.55 -16.41 7.46
N ILE A 48 9.85 -15.82 6.29
CA ILE A 48 10.13 -14.39 6.15
C ILE A 48 8.83 -13.67 5.79
N GLY A 49 8.25 -12.97 6.77
CA GLY A 49 6.99 -12.25 6.63
C GLY A 49 7.13 -10.74 6.43
N PRO A 50 5.99 -10.02 6.51
CA PRO A 50 5.92 -8.58 6.25
C PRO A 50 6.37 -7.71 7.43
N ASP A 51 6.76 -8.30 8.57
CA ASP A 51 7.09 -7.55 9.80
C ASP A 51 8.23 -6.53 9.59
N MET A 52 9.31 -6.94 8.90
CA MET A 52 10.42 -6.07 8.53
C MET A 52 10.32 -5.59 7.08
N ALA A 53 9.90 -6.47 6.16
CA ALA A 53 9.90 -6.22 4.73
C ALA A 53 11.25 -5.65 4.23
N SER A 54 11.25 -4.49 3.58
CA SER A 54 12.49 -3.79 3.16
C SER A 54 12.86 -2.63 4.09
N ASN A 55 12.29 -2.56 5.30
CA ASN A 55 12.57 -1.53 6.30
C ASN A 55 12.24 -0.08 5.87
N PHE A 56 11.41 0.12 4.85
CA PHE A 56 11.14 1.43 4.27
C PHE A 56 10.52 2.40 5.29
N TYR A 57 9.78 1.91 6.29
CA TYR A 57 9.25 2.77 7.36
C TYR A 57 10.35 3.58 8.07
N ASN A 58 11.54 2.97 8.26
CA ASN A 58 12.65 3.60 8.96
C ASN A 58 13.60 4.31 7.98
N ASP A 59 13.84 3.73 6.80
CA ASP A 59 14.93 4.14 5.90
C ASP A 59 14.47 4.90 4.65
N PHE A 60 13.19 5.24 4.51
CA PHE A 60 12.64 5.86 3.27
C PHE A 60 13.45 7.04 2.74
N ARG A 61 14.07 7.85 3.61
CA ARG A 61 14.87 9.00 3.18
C ARG A 61 16.13 8.59 2.41
N GLU A 62 16.79 7.52 2.82
CA GLU A 62 17.94 7.00 2.08
C GLU A 62 17.49 6.24 0.85
N ASP A 63 16.44 5.43 0.96
CA ASP A 63 15.87 4.69 -0.17
C ASP A 63 15.44 5.63 -1.31
N ILE A 64 14.78 6.74 -0.99
CA ILE A 64 14.34 7.73 -2.00
C ILE A 64 15.53 8.43 -2.66
N LYS A 65 16.61 8.71 -1.93
CA LYS A 65 17.86 9.25 -2.53
C LYS A 65 18.49 8.24 -3.48
N LEU A 66 18.48 6.95 -3.12
CA LEU A 66 18.96 5.87 -3.99
C LEU A 66 18.07 5.73 -5.24
N MET A 67 16.74 5.84 -5.09
CA MET A 67 15.79 5.90 -6.21
C MET A 67 16.11 7.07 -7.16
N LYS A 68 16.42 8.25 -6.60
CA LYS A 68 16.85 9.40 -7.40
C LYS A 68 18.16 9.14 -8.13
N LYS A 69 19.14 8.55 -7.44
CA LYS A 69 20.45 8.18 -8.02
C LYS A 69 20.32 7.15 -9.14
N ALA A 70 19.32 6.26 -9.06
CA ALA A 70 18.97 5.31 -10.12
C ALA A 70 18.30 5.97 -11.34
N GLY A 71 18.02 7.28 -11.28
CA GLY A 71 17.44 8.05 -12.39
C GLY A 71 15.91 8.02 -12.44
N LEU A 72 15.24 7.57 -11.37
CA LEU A 72 13.79 7.55 -11.32
C LEU A 72 13.23 8.97 -11.25
N ASN A 73 12.21 9.25 -12.06
CA ASN A 73 11.47 10.51 -12.06
C ASN A 73 10.06 10.38 -11.48
N SER A 74 9.60 9.16 -11.24
CA SER A 74 8.29 8.82 -10.68
C SER A 74 8.40 7.52 -9.92
N VAL A 75 7.69 7.40 -8.80
CA VAL A 75 7.61 6.16 -8.03
C VAL A 75 6.16 5.92 -7.63
N ARG A 76 5.67 4.72 -7.94
CA ARG A 76 4.36 4.26 -7.49
C ARG A 76 4.51 3.44 -6.21
N THR A 77 3.76 3.79 -5.18
CA THR A 77 3.60 2.97 -3.96
C THR A 77 2.13 2.97 -3.50
N SER A 78 1.82 2.36 -2.36
CA SER A 78 0.47 2.40 -1.77
C SER A 78 0.44 2.88 -0.34
N ILE A 79 -0.66 3.52 0.03
CA ILE A 79 -1.00 3.83 1.42
C ILE A 79 -1.73 2.62 2.00
N GLN A 80 -1.25 2.08 3.12
CA GLN A 80 -1.92 0.96 3.80
C GLN A 80 -3.13 1.46 4.59
N TRP A 81 -4.30 0.94 4.27
CA TRP A 81 -5.53 1.21 5.02
C TRP A 81 -5.38 0.85 6.50
N SER A 82 -4.79 -0.31 6.79
CA SER A 82 -4.51 -0.80 8.16
C SER A 82 -3.47 0.03 8.93
N ARG A 83 -2.77 0.97 8.26
CA ARG A 83 -1.87 1.94 8.90
C ARG A 83 -2.57 3.28 9.12
N LEU A 84 -3.15 3.86 8.06
CA LEU A 84 -3.66 5.23 8.07
C LEU A 84 -4.87 5.39 8.98
N ILE A 85 -5.74 4.39 9.05
CA ILE A 85 -7.02 4.49 9.75
C ILE A 85 -6.92 3.94 11.18
N ASP A 86 -7.38 4.74 12.13
CA ASP A 86 -7.38 4.45 13.56
C ASP A 86 -8.65 3.72 14.00
N ASP A 87 -9.81 4.19 13.53
CA ASP A 87 -11.12 3.54 13.66
C ASP A 87 -11.69 3.27 12.26
N LEU A 88 -11.86 1.99 11.92
CA LEU A 88 -12.29 1.55 10.60
C LEU A 88 -13.77 1.88 10.30
N GLU A 89 -14.63 1.99 11.32
CA GLU A 89 -16.04 2.35 11.13
C GLU A 89 -16.21 3.84 10.94
N GLU A 90 -15.56 4.63 11.80
CA GLU A 90 -15.67 6.09 11.78
C GLU A 90 -14.76 6.72 10.71
N GLY A 91 -13.73 6.01 10.26
CA GLY A 91 -12.75 6.53 9.30
C GLY A 91 -11.85 7.62 9.90
N THR A 92 -11.60 7.57 11.21
CA THR A 92 -10.66 8.47 11.88
C THR A 92 -9.23 8.05 11.56
N VAL A 93 -8.30 9.01 11.54
CA VAL A 93 -6.92 8.78 11.12
C VAL A 93 -5.99 8.57 12.30
N ASN A 94 -4.99 7.72 12.11
CA ASN A 94 -3.86 7.59 13.02
C ASN A 94 -2.82 8.66 12.69
N GLN A 95 -2.55 9.58 13.61
CA GLN A 95 -1.67 10.71 13.34
C GLN A 95 -0.22 10.29 13.03
N ASP A 96 0.31 9.24 13.67
CA ASP A 96 1.65 8.73 13.38
C ASP A 96 1.76 8.24 11.93
N ALA A 97 0.67 7.67 11.38
CA ALA A 97 0.60 7.24 10.00
C ALA A 97 0.49 8.42 9.03
N VAL A 98 -0.30 9.43 9.38
CA VAL A 98 -0.40 10.68 8.62
C VAL A 98 0.96 11.34 8.50
N ASP A 99 1.70 11.44 9.60
CA ASP A 99 3.03 12.05 9.64
C ASP A 99 4.04 11.24 8.82
N PHE A 100 3.97 9.90 8.88
CA PHE A 100 4.79 9.03 8.05
C PHE A 100 4.54 9.24 6.55
N TYR A 101 3.29 9.17 6.09
CA TYR A 101 2.97 9.33 4.67
C TYR A 101 3.26 10.76 4.16
N ASN A 102 3.02 11.78 4.98
CA ASN A 102 3.46 13.14 4.67
C ASN A 102 4.97 13.20 4.43
N ALA A 103 5.76 12.65 5.36
CA ALA A 103 7.21 12.68 5.24
C ALA A 103 7.73 11.91 4.01
N VAL A 104 7.12 10.78 3.66
CA VAL A 104 7.44 10.02 2.45
C VAL A 104 7.13 10.83 1.18
N ILE A 105 5.94 11.42 1.11
CA ILE A 105 5.51 12.24 -0.05
C ILE A 105 6.42 13.47 -0.21
N ASP A 106 6.70 14.17 0.89
CA ASP A 106 7.59 15.33 0.89
C ASP A 106 9.01 14.97 0.46
N GLU A 107 9.54 13.82 0.90
CA GLU A 107 10.86 13.36 0.51
C GLU A 107 10.92 13.00 -0.99
N PHE A 108 9.89 12.36 -1.55
CA PHE A 108 9.81 12.14 -2.99
C PHE A 108 9.88 13.47 -3.76
N ILE A 109 9.06 14.44 -3.36
CA ILE A 109 8.99 15.76 -4.01
C ILE A 109 10.32 16.50 -3.87
N ALA A 110 10.94 16.48 -2.69
CA ALA A 110 12.24 17.11 -2.44
C ALA A 110 13.36 16.53 -3.34
N ASN A 111 13.26 15.26 -3.71
CA ASN A 111 14.19 14.60 -4.64
C ASN A 111 13.76 14.73 -6.12
N GLY A 112 12.70 15.49 -6.42
CA GLY A 112 12.17 15.65 -7.76
C GLY A 112 11.67 14.33 -8.35
N ILE A 113 11.08 13.48 -7.52
CA ILE A 113 10.38 12.26 -7.89
C ILE A 113 8.89 12.51 -7.75
N ARG A 114 8.11 12.26 -8.81
CA ARG A 114 6.65 12.34 -8.79
C ARG A 114 6.08 11.18 -7.95
N PRO A 115 5.38 11.45 -6.83
CA PRO A 115 4.70 10.42 -6.08
C PRO A 115 3.42 9.98 -6.81
N VAL A 116 3.28 8.67 -7.04
CA VAL A 116 2.10 8.06 -7.64
C VAL A 116 1.48 7.12 -6.60
N ILE A 117 0.25 7.41 -6.14
CA ILE A 117 -0.29 6.75 -4.95
C ILE A 117 -1.46 5.83 -5.29
N ASN A 118 -1.30 4.56 -4.94
CA ASN A 118 -2.35 3.55 -4.97
C ASN A 118 -3.02 3.41 -3.60
N LEU A 119 -4.33 3.19 -3.57
CA LEU A 119 -5.10 3.12 -2.33
C LEU A 119 -5.24 1.70 -1.78
N HIS A 120 -5.09 0.66 -2.59
CA HIS A 120 -5.20 -0.72 -2.11
C HIS A 120 -4.34 -1.68 -2.92
N HIS A 121 -3.48 -2.42 -2.24
CA HIS A 121 -2.61 -3.44 -2.82
C HIS A 121 -2.70 -4.72 -1.98
N PHE A 122 -3.82 -5.42 -2.14
CA PHE A 122 -4.09 -6.72 -1.52
C PHE A 122 -4.11 -6.70 0.02
N ASP A 123 -4.29 -5.52 0.62
CA ASP A 123 -4.02 -5.25 2.03
C ASP A 123 -5.25 -4.84 2.83
N LEU A 124 -6.37 -5.52 2.56
CA LEU A 124 -7.61 -5.38 3.33
C LEU A 124 -7.32 -5.53 4.84
N PRO A 125 -7.78 -4.61 5.71
CA PRO A 125 -7.72 -4.80 7.15
C PRO A 125 -8.43 -6.09 7.58
N VAL A 126 -7.72 -6.97 8.29
CA VAL A 126 -8.24 -8.32 8.61
C VAL A 126 -9.49 -8.25 9.49
N ASP A 127 -9.61 -7.22 10.32
CA ASP A 127 -10.79 -7.00 11.16
C ASP A 127 -12.07 -6.82 10.32
N LEU A 128 -11.97 -6.18 9.14
CA LEU A 128 -13.12 -6.04 8.22
C LEU A 128 -13.44 -7.36 7.53
N LEU A 129 -12.43 -8.18 7.27
CA LEU A 129 -12.64 -9.54 6.77
C LEU A 129 -13.37 -10.39 7.80
N HIS A 130 -12.90 -10.45 9.04
CA HIS A 130 -13.50 -11.28 10.09
C HIS A 130 -14.88 -10.79 10.51
N LYS A 131 -15.10 -9.47 10.59
CA LYS A 131 -16.38 -8.90 11.05
C LYS A 131 -17.46 -8.95 9.97
N TYR A 132 -17.09 -8.74 8.71
CA TYR A 132 -18.06 -8.51 7.63
C TYR A 132 -17.94 -9.43 6.42
N GLY A 133 -16.87 -10.21 6.29
CA GLY A 133 -16.55 -10.97 5.07
C GLY A 133 -15.76 -10.17 4.04
N GLY A 134 -15.20 -9.01 4.44
CA GLY A 134 -14.32 -8.22 3.57
C GLY A 134 -15.04 -7.71 2.32
N TRP A 135 -14.42 -7.89 1.15
CA TRP A 135 -14.95 -7.39 -0.12
C TRP A 135 -16.29 -8.00 -0.57
N THR A 136 -16.73 -9.10 0.04
CA THR A 136 -18.07 -9.67 -0.22
C THR A 136 -19.21 -8.81 0.37
N ASN A 137 -18.88 -7.86 1.25
CA ASN A 137 -19.84 -7.03 1.96
C ASN A 137 -19.78 -5.56 1.52
N LYS A 138 -20.91 -5.03 1.06
CA LYS A 138 -21.03 -3.64 0.59
C LYS A 138 -20.74 -2.59 1.66
N HIS A 139 -20.90 -2.93 2.95
CA HIS A 139 -20.50 -2.03 4.05
C HIS A 139 -18.99 -1.74 4.01
N VAL A 140 -18.17 -2.75 3.73
CA VAL A 140 -16.71 -2.59 3.61
C VAL A 140 -16.34 -1.65 2.46
N ILE A 141 -17.11 -1.63 1.38
CA ILE A 141 -16.93 -0.68 0.27
C ILE A 141 -17.16 0.76 0.76
N THR A 142 -18.18 1.00 1.58
CA THR A 142 -18.42 2.31 2.21
C THR A 142 -17.25 2.72 3.10
N LEU A 143 -16.70 1.80 3.89
CA LEU A 143 -15.54 2.10 4.75
C LEU A 143 -14.28 2.37 3.93
N TYR A 144 -14.09 1.68 2.79
CA TYR A 144 -13.00 1.94 1.86
C TYR A 144 -13.09 3.34 1.27
N VAL A 145 -14.29 3.79 0.93
CA VAL A 145 -14.51 5.17 0.45
C VAL A 145 -14.14 6.19 1.54
N LYS A 146 -14.52 5.96 2.80
CA LYS A 146 -14.10 6.85 3.92
C LYS A 146 -12.57 6.93 4.02
N PHE A 147 -11.88 5.80 3.91
CA PHE A 147 -10.42 5.77 3.88
C PHE A 147 -9.84 6.56 2.70
N ALA A 148 -10.38 6.36 1.49
CA ALA A 148 -9.97 7.10 0.30
C ALA A 148 -10.19 8.61 0.45
N GLU A 149 -11.32 9.04 1.02
CA GLU A 149 -11.61 10.44 1.32
C GLU A 149 -10.57 11.07 2.25
N GLN A 150 -10.12 10.34 3.29
CA GLN A 150 -9.03 10.81 4.15
C GLN A 150 -7.72 10.96 3.37
N CYS A 151 -7.35 9.98 2.55
CA CYS A 151 -6.17 10.07 1.69
C CYS A 151 -6.22 11.32 0.80
N PHE A 152 -7.36 11.58 0.16
CA PHE A 152 -7.50 12.74 -0.71
C PHE A 152 -7.43 14.04 0.08
N LYS A 153 -8.11 14.13 1.22
CA LYS A 153 -8.11 15.32 2.08
C LYS A 153 -6.70 15.65 2.60
N LEU A 154 -5.92 14.64 2.94
CA LEU A 154 -4.61 14.81 3.57
C LEU A 154 -3.48 15.05 2.58
N PHE A 155 -3.56 14.50 1.37
CA PHE A 155 -2.39 14.38 0.49
C PHE A 155 -2.59 14.96 -0.93
N SER A 156 -3.82 15.32 -1.34
CA SER A 156 -4.06 15.81 -2.72
C SER A 156 -3.52 17.21 -3.01
N ASP A 157 -3.04 17.93 -1.99
CA ASP A 157 -2.31 19.18 -2.18
C ASP A 157 -0.96 18.96 -2.89
N ARG A 158 -0.40 17.74 -2.79
CA ARG A 158 0.91 17.34 -3.32
C ARG A 158 0.85 16.13 -4.26
N VAL A 159 -0.12 15.25 -4.09
CA VAL A 159 -0.30 14.04 -4.91
C VAL A 159 -1.41 14.27 -5.94
N THR A 160 -1.05 14.19 -7.21
CA THR A 160 -2.00 14.40 -8.34
C THR A 160 -2.34 13.11 -9.09
N ASP A 161 -1.58 12.04 -8.87
CA ASP A 161 -1.70 10.78 -9.61
C ASP A 161 -2.14 9.66 -8.66
N TRP A 162 -3.42 9.30 -8.75
CA TRP A 162 -4.07 8.34 -7.85
C TRP A 162 -4.56 7.09 -8.57
N PHE A 163 -4.47 5.94 -7.90
CA PHE A 163 -5.03 4.66 -8.32
C PHE A 163 -5.87 4.07 -7.20
N THR A 164 -7.06 3.54 -7.53
CA THR A 164 -7.96 2.95 -6.54
C THR A 164 -7.47 1.58 -6.08
N HIS A 165 -7.18 0.68 -7.02
CA HIS A 165 -6.72 -0.66 -6.71
C HIS A 165 -5.55 -1.07 -7.59
N ASN A 166 -4.64 -1.85 -7.01
CA ASN A 166 -3.78 -2.73 -7.79
C ASN A 166 -4.56 -3.99 -8.13
N GLU A 167 -4.69 -4.30 -9.43
CA GLU A 167 -5.16 -5.59 -9.95
C GLU A 167 -6.29 -6.25 -9.12
N PRO A 168 -7.49 -5.68 -9.08
CA PRO A 168 -8.57 -6.18 -8.22
C PRO A 168 -8.95 -7.64 -8.53
N MET A 169 -8.72 -8.13 -9.75
CA MET A 169 -8.90 -9.55 -10.09
C MET A 169 -8.00 -10.47 -9.26
N VAL A 170 -6.77 -10.06 -8.93
CA VAL A 170 -5.84 -10.86 -8.11
C VAL A 170 -6.35 -11.00 -6.67
N VAL A 171 -7.09 -10.00 -6.16
CA VAL A 171 -7.78 -10.11 -4.85
C VAL A 171 -8.86 -11.18 -4.91
N VAL A 172 -9.65 -11.21 -5.99
CA VAL A 172 -10.70 -12.21 -6.21
C VAL A 172 -10.09 -13.60 -6.35
N GLU A 173 -9.11 -13.75 -7.25
CA GLU A 173 -8.45 -15.01 -7.52
C GLU A 173 -7.73 -15.55 -6.28
N GLY A 174 -6.96 -14.72 -5.58
CA GLY A 174 -6.20 -15.15 -4.41
C GLY A 174 -7.08 -15.54 -3.24
N GLY A 175 -8.11 -14.74 -2.95
CA GLY A 175 -8.94 -14.90 -1.76
C GLY A 175 -10.10 -15.88 -1.89
N TYR A 176 -10.57 -16.12 -3.13
CA TYR A 176 -11.85 -16.81 -3.38
C TYR A 176 -11.80 -17.87 -4.49
N LEU A 177 -10.66 -18.09 -5.18
CA LEU A 177 -10.56 -19.11 -6.23
C LEU A 177 -9.35 -20.04 -6.08
N TYR A 178 -8.15 -19.46 -6.00
CA TYR A 178 -6.87 -20.18 -6.11
C TYR A 178 -6.06 -20.19 -4.81
N GLN A 179 -6.59 -19.63 -3.71
CA GLN A 179 -6.09 -19.84 -2.35
C GLN A 179 -4.62 -19.43 -2.14
N PHE A 180 -4.27 -18.23 -2.63
CA PHE A 180 -2.94 -17.65 -2.40
C PHE A 180 -3.00 -16.33 -1.62
N HIS A 181 -4.19 -15.88 -1.22
CA HIS A 181 -4.41 -14.78 -0.28
C HIS A 181 -5.41 -15.25 0.79
N TYR A 182 -5.08 -15.09 2.07
CA TYR A 182 -6.06 -15.24 3.14
C TYR A 182 -7.35 -14.42 2.84
N PRO A 183 -8.56 -14.99 2.92
CA PRO A 183 -8.97 -16.18 3.70
C PRO A 183 -8.87 -17.54 2.99
N ASP A 184 -8.28 -17.62 1.79
CA ASP A 184 -8.07 -18.88 1.05
C ASP A 184 -9.35 -19.70 0.83
N LEU A 185 -10.46 -19.00 0.55
CA LEU A 185 -11.74 -19.63 0.26
C LEU A 185 -11.79 -20.08 -1.21
N VAL A 186 -12.68 -21.04 -1.47
CA VAL A 186 -13.08 -21.44 -2.82
C VAL A 186 -14.59 -21.22 -2.89
N ASP A 187 -15.00 -20.22 -3.67
CA ASP A 187 -16.40 -19.89 -3.95
C ASP A 187 -16.91 -20.64 -5.20
#